data_AF-A0A1J5IXW5-F1
#
_entry.id   AF-A0A1J5IXW5-F1
#
_cell.length_a   1.000
_cell.length_b   1.000
_cell.length_c   1.000
_cell.angle_alpha   90.00
_cell.angle_beta   90.00
_cell.angle_gamma   90.00
#
_symmetry.space_group_name_H-M   'P 1'
#
loop_
_entity.id
_entity.type
_entity.pdbx_description
1 polymer ?
#
loop_
_entity_poly.entity_id
_entity_poly.type
_entity_poly.pdbx_seq_one_letter_code
_entity_poly.pdbx_strand_id
1 'polypeptide(L)'
;MDRAIFDLKLSVEATSLYILICAHTVGVEAPNSETLIPLWNGSREQFQSAAAELAQRGILLNSVPPAATEPLRIASSHCWS
;
A
#
# COMPACT_ATOMS: atom_id res chain seq x y z
N MET A 1 15.56 -1.73 5.32
CA MET A 1 14.77 -2.48 4.32
C MET A 1 14.44 -3.83 4.91
N ASP A 2 13.28 -3.95 5.56
CA ASP A 2 12.79 -5.23 6.09
C ASP A 2 12.75 -6.29 5.00
N ARG A 3 13.45 -7.40 5.23
CA ARG A 3 13.39 -8.58 4.36
C ARG A 3 12.02 -9.25 4.38
N ALA A 4 11.16 -8.90 5.35
CA ALA A 4 9.82 -9.44 5.51
C ALA A 4 8.93 -9.28 4.26
N ILE A 5 9.11 -8.22 3.45
CA ILE A 5 8.36 -8.04 2.18
C ILE A 5 8.51 -9.23 1.24
N PHE A 6 9.73 -9.76 1.11
CA PHE A 6 10.02 -10.79 0.12
C PHE A 6 9.45 -12.15 0.53
N ASP A 7 9.24 -12.36 1.83
CA ASP A 7 8.52 -13.53 2.35
C ASP A 7 6.99 -13.43 2.16
N LEU A 8 6.45 -12.23 1.90
CA LEU A 8 5.01 -12.03 1.70
C LEU A 8 4.51 -12.56 0.36
N LYS A 9 5.37 -13.05 -0.55
CA LYS A 9 4.98 -13.61 -1.87
C LYS A 9 3.95 -12.74 -2.60
N LEU A 10 4.15 -11.43 -2.56
CA LEU A 10 3.28 -10.46 -3.22
C LEU A 10 3.61 -10.39 -4.72
N SER A 11 2.63 -9.97 -5.52
CA SER A 11 2.89 -9.53 -6.89
C SER A 11 3.85 -8.33 -6.91
N VAL A 12 4.44 -8.07 -8.07
CA VAL A 12 5.34 -6.92 -8.27
C VAL A 12 4.57 -5.61 -8.04
N GLU A 13 3.31 -5.57 -8.46
CA GLU A 13 2.40 -4.44 -8.29
C GLU A 13 2.07 -4.21 -6.82
N ALA A 14 1.67 -5.26 -6.08
CA ALA A 14 1.41 -5.15 -4.65
C ALA A 14 2.66 -4.76 -3.85
N THR A 15 3.82 -5.29 -4.22
CA THR A 15 5.11 -4.91 -3.62
C THR A 15 5.44 -3.43 -3.90
N SER A 16 5.23 -2.97 -5.12
CA SER A 16 5.46 -1.58 -5.51
C SER A 16 4.54 -0.62 -4.75
N LEU A 17 3.26 -0.97 -4.62
CA LEU A 17 2.29 -0.18 -3.88
C LEU A 17 2.64 -0.14 -2.38
N TYR A 18 3.03 -1.28 -1.80
CA TYR A 18 3.50 -1.34 -0.42
C TYR A 18 4.66 -0.35 -0.18
N ILE A 19 5.68 -0.39 -1.04
CA ILE A 19 6.85 0.49 -0.92
C ILE A 19 6.43 1.94 -1.04
N LEU A 20 5.52 2.25 -1.98
CA LEU A 20 5.00 3.59 -2.18
C LEU A 20 4.26 4.12 -0.94
N ILE A 21 3.40 3.30 -0.32
CA ILE A 21 2.70 3.65 0.92
C ILE A 21 3.73 3.87 2.05
N CYS A 22 4.67 2.94 2.26
CA CYS A 22 5.68 3.09 3.30
C CYS A 22 6.54 4.35 3.13
N ALA A 23 6.96 4.67 1.90
CA ALA A 23 7.74 5.88 1.61
C ALA A 23 6.97 7.17 1.96
N HIS A 24 5.64 7.17 1.84
CA HIS A 24 4.79 8.31 2.15
C HIS A 24 4.17 8.27 3.54
N THR A 25 4.40 7.19 4.30
CA THR A 25 3.96 7.07 5.70
C THR A 25 4.90 7.85 6.65
N VAL A 26 6.08 8.28 6.19
CA VAL A 26 7.10 8.98 7.01
C VAL A 26 6.79 10.48 7.25
N GLY A 27 5.51 10.87 7.26
CA GLY A 27 5.05 12.26 7.42
C GLY A 27 4.01 12.44 8.54
N VAL A 28 3.47 13.66 8.70
CA VAL A 28 2.43 13.98 9.70
C VAL A 28 1.06 13.38 9.33
N GLU A 29 0.85 13.09 8.05
CA GLU A 29 -0.42 12.58 7.51
C GLU A 29 -0.19 11.27 6.74
N ALA A 30 -1.00 10.25 7.04
CA ALA A 30 -0.93 8.98 6.33
C ALA A 30 -1.43 9.15 4.87
N PRO A 31 -0.76 8.54 3.88
CA PRO A 31 -1.12 8.72 2.48
C PRO A 31 -2.50 8.13 2.19
N ASN A 32 -3.22 8.69 1.21
CA ASN A 32 -4.51 8.18 0.76
C ASN A 32 -4.46 7.90 -0.75
N SER A 33 -5.55 7.37 -1.32
CA SER A 33 -5.57 7.01 -2.74
C SER A 33 -5.37 8.24 -3.65
N GLU A 34 -5.87 9.42 -3.27
CA GLU A 34 -5.69 10.64 -4.06
C GLU A 34 -4.24 11.12 -4.09
N THR A 35 -3.50 10.95 -3.00
CA THR A 35 -2.09 11.35 -2.96
C THR A 35 -1.16 10.33 -3.62
N LEU A 36 -1.52 9.04 -3.63
CA LEU A 36 -0.67 7.99 -4.21
C LEU A 36 -0.90 7.72 -5.69
N ILE A 37 -2.13 7.88 -6.20
CA ILE A 37 -2.43 7.63 -7.62
C ILE A 37 -1.56 8.48 -8.57
N PRO A 38 -1.32 9.78 -8.33
CA PRO A 38 -0.43 10.58 -9.17
C PRO A 38 1.04 10.12 -9.16
N LEU A 39 1.45 9.38 -8.13
CA LEU A 39 2.81 8.84 -7.95
C LEU A 39 2.93 7.39 -8.43
N TRP A 40 1.80 6.77 -8.77
CA TRP A 40 1.73 5.39 -9.21
C TRP A 40 2.06 5.27 -10.69
N ASN A 41 3.03 4.43 -11.03
CA ASN A 41 3.49 4.24 -12.41
C ASN A 41 2.65 3.23 -13.22
N GLY A 42 1.40 2.99 -12.82
CA GLY A 42 0.49 2.05 -13.48
C GLY A 42 -0.93 2.61 -13.63
N SER A 43 -1.83 1.80 -14.16
CA SER A 43 -3.25 2.19 -14.28
C SER A 43 -3.95 2.20 -12.92
N ARG A 44 -5.11 2.87 -12.86
CA ARG A 44 -5.96 2.88 -11.66
C ARG A 44 -6.46 1.48 -11.31
N GLU A 45 -6.73 0.65 -12.31
CA GLU A 45 -7.13 -0.75 -12.14
C GLU A 45 -6.00 -1.57 -11.53
N GLN A 46 -4.75 -1.36 -11.99
CA GLN A 46 -3.57 -2.02 -11.39
C GLN A 46 -3.37 -1.59 -9.94
N PHE A 47 -3.59 -0.30 -9.63
CA PHE A 47 -3.56 0.20 -8.25
C PHE A 47 -4.60 -0.49 -7.37
N GLN A 48 -5.84 -0.60 -7.85
CA GLN A 48 -6.93 -1.27 -7.12
C GLN A 48 -6.66 -2.76 -6.92
N SER A 49 -6.13 -3.44 -7.94
CA SER A 49 -5.73 -4.85 -7.86
C SER A 49 -4.62 -5.05 -6.82
N ALA A 50 -3.60 -4.19 -6.83
CA ALA A 50 -2.53 -4.21 -5.84
C ALA A 50 -3.05 -3.96 -4.41
N ALA A 51 -3.93 -2.98 -4.23
CA ALA A 51 -4.54 -2.70 -2.93
C ALA A 51 -5.40 -3.87 -2.43
N ALA A 52 -6.14 -4.52 -3.33
CA ALA A 52 -6.92 -5.71 -3.03
C ALA A 52 -6.05 -6.87 -2.56
N GLU A 53 -4.91 -7.11 -3.23
CA GLU A 53 -3.97 -8.13 -2.82
C GLU A 53 -3.37 -7.84 -1.43
N LEU A 54 -2.94 -6.60 -1.19
CA LEU A 54 -2.42 -6.20 0.12
C LEU A 54 -3.45 -6.39 1.24
N ALA A 55 -4.72 -6.08 0.98
CA ALA A 55 -5.80 -6.30 1.94
C ALA A 55 -6.09 -7.79 2.17
N GLN A 56 -6.12 -8.62 1.12
CA GLN A 56 -6.29 -10.07 1.23
C GLN A 56 -5.17 -10.73 2.05
N ARG A 57 -3.96 -10.16 2.01
CA ARG A 57 -2.82 -10.61 2.82
C ARG A 57 -2.80 -10.02 4.23
N GLY A 58 -3.79 -9.20 4.61
CA GLY A 58 -3.87 -8.54 5.91
C GLY A 58 -2.81 -7.45 6.13
N ILE A 59 -2.18 -6.99 5.05
CA ILE A 59 -1.14 -5.95 5.09
C ILE A 59 -1.78 -4.57 5.08
N LEU A 60 -2.74 -4.34 4.17
CA LEU A 60 -3.54 -3.13 4.13
C LEU A 60 -4.78 -3.32 5.01
N LEU A 61 -5.02 -2.39 5.94
CA LEU A 61 -6.13 -2.49 6.90
C LEU A 61 -7.43 -1.81 6.43
N ASN A 62 -7.41 -1.18 5.25
CA ASN A 62 -8.53 -0.43 4.71
C ASN A 62 -9.54 -1.31 3.99
N SER A 63 -10.73 -0.75 3.76
CA SER A 63 -11.72 -1.34 2.87
C SER A 63 -11.21 -1.32 1.44
N VAL A 64 -11.60 -2.32 0.63
CA VAL A 64 -11.23 -2.40 -0.80
C VAL A 64 -12.51 -2.29 -1.66
N PRO A 65 -12.55 -1.38 -2.66
CA PRO A 65 -11.51 -0.39 -2.98
C PRO A 65 -11.41 0.70 -1.91
N PRO A 66 -10.20 1.21 -1.63
CA PRO A 66 -10.02 2.27 -0.62
C PRO A 66 -10.73 3.54 -1.05
N ALA A 67 -11.39 4.21 -0.09
CA ALA A 67 -11.99 5.51 -0.36
C ALA A 67 -10.89 6.54 -0.67
N ALA A 68 -11.22 7.52 -1.53
CA ALA A 68 -10.28 8.49 -2.08
C ALA A 68 -9.46 9.21 -0.99
N THR A 69 -10.16 9.67 0.05
CA THR A 69 -9.62 10.45 1.17
C THR A 69 -9.26 9.61 2.40
N GLU A 70 -9.51 8.29 2.36
CA GLU A 70 -9.24 7.43 3.50
C GLU A 70 -7.73 7.17 3.62
N PRO A 71 -7.12 7.41 4.80
CA PRO A 71 -5.71 7.15 5.01
C PRO A 71 -5.43 5.65 4.89
N LEU A 72 -4.54 5.29 3.97
CA LEU A 72 -4.05 3.93 3.76
C LEU A 72 -3.13 3.55 4.92
N ARG A 73 -3.55 2.53 5.68
CA ARG A 73 -2.84 2.05 6.86
C ARG A 73 -2.29 0.65 6.60
N ILE A 74 -0.98 0.51 6.76
CA ILE A 74 -0.31 -0.79 6.76
C ILE A 74 -0.25 -1.31 8.19
N ALA A 75 -0.50 -2.60 8.37
CA ALA A 75 -0.36 -3.27 9.66
C ALA A 75 1.06 -3.08 10.23
N SER A 76 1.15 -2.64 11.49
CA SER A 76 2.39 -2.22 12.15
C SER A 76 3.45 -3.34 12.26
N SER A 77 3.05 -4.61 12.14
CA SER A 77 3.96 -5.76 12.05
C SER A 77 4.79 -5.80 10.76
N HIS A 78 4.52 -4.92 9.81
CA HIS A 78 5.21 -4.84 8.53
C HIS A 78 5.88 -3.47 8.29
N CYS A 79 5.42 -2.38 8.92
CA CYS A 79 6.09 -1.08 8.81
C CYS A 79 7.49 -1.10 9.46
N TRP A 80 8.48 -0.57 8.75
CA TRP A 80 9.86 -0.43 9.24
C TRP A 80 9.86 0.27 10.61
N SER A 81 10.29 -0.47 11.64
CA SER A 81 10.67 0.07 12.94
C SER A 81 12.12 0.55 12.92
#